data_AF-A0A951JEG5-F1
#
_entry.id   AF-A0A951JEG5-F1
#
_cell.length_a   1.000
_cell.length_b   1.000
_cell.length_c   1.000
_cell.angle_alpha   90.00
_cell.angle_beta   90.00
_cell.angle_gamma   90.00
#
_symmetry.space_group_name_H-M   'P 1'
#
loop_
_entity.id
_entity.type
_entity.pdbx_description
1 polymer ?
#
loop_
_entity_poly.entity_id
_entity_poly.type
_entity_poly.pdbx_seq_one_letter_code
_entity_poly.pdbx_strand_id
1 'polypeptide(L)'
;MEQPRIGALTVEQQEVLKVVYPTRIADLRAETEMAYKLMAGFVTIQLGLATWLAGNPPAARSGAWGIFLLNSLLGVFVGAFLWRNYERRREIVATIHNVVDAWELRTPGRYLPDRAVYTEAYRHSWRGLYLWLIVFFCLMQTVPVFRLL
;
A
#
# COMPACT_ATOMS: atom_id res chain seq x y z
N MET A 1 -39.20 -8.92 29.05
CA MET A 1 -38.13 -8.64 28.06
C MET A 1 -37.40 -7.40 28.55
N GLU A 2 -36.22 -7.55 29.14
CA GLU A 2 -35.41 -6.40 29.52
C GLU A 2 -34.89 -5.72 28.26
N GLN A 3 -35.13 -4.41 28.12
CA GLN A 3 -34.49 -3.64 27.05
C GLN A 3 -32.96 -3.70 27.28
N PRO A 4 -32.16 -4.04 26.27
CA PRO A 4 -30.71 -4.03 26.41
C PRO A 4 -30.28 -2.61 26.79
N ARG A 5 -29.56 -2.47 27.92
CA ARG A 5 -28.96 -1.20 28.31
C ARG A 5 -27.93 -0.85 27.24
N ILE A 6 -28.27 0.11 26.38
CA ILE A 6 -27.33 0.67 25.40
C ILE A 6 -26.17 1.25 26.21
N GLY A 7 -24.98 0.66 26.01
CA GLY A 7 -23.76 1.17 26.62
C GLY A 7 -23.41 2.49 25.94
N ALA A 8 -23.36 3.59 26.69
CA ALA A 8 -22.79 4.82 26.17
C ALA A 8 -21.26 4.71 26.21
N LEU A 9 -20.58 5.12 25.14
CA LEU A 9 -19.14 5.38 25.20
C LEU A 9 -18.87 6.43 26.28
N THR A 10 -17.86 6.22 27.11
CA THR A 10 -17.44 7.23 28.08
C THR A 10 -16.94 8.48 27.35
N VAL A 11 -16.98 9.64 28.03
CA VAL A 11 -16.48 10.90 27.47
C VAL A 11 -15.02 10.74 27.01
N GLU A 12 -14.22 10.06 27.83
CA GLU A 12 -12.82 9.74 27.53
C GLU A 12 -12.66 8.87 26.27
N GLN A 13 -13.46 7.81 26.12
CA GLN A 13 -13.42 6.96 24.91
C GLN A 13 -13.79 7.76 23.65
N GLN A 14 -14.78 8.63 23.75
CA GLN A 14 -15.18 9.50 22.63
C GLN A 14 -14.08 10.50 22.27
N GLU A 15 -13.39 11.07 23.24
CA GLU A 15 -12.26 11.97 23.00
C GLU A 15 -11.09 11.23 22.33
N VAL A 16 -10.74 10.04 22.82
CA VAL A 16 -9.71 9.20 22.20
C VAL A 16 -10.09 8.84 20.77
N LEU A 17 -11.36 8.47 20.50
CA LEU A 17 -11.87 8.23 19.14
C LEU A 17 -11.68 9.45 18.25
N LYS A 18 -12.06 10.63 18.73
CA LYS A 18 -11.99 11.89 17.97
C LYS A 18 -10.55 12.33 17.68
N VAL A 19 -9.58 11.98 18.53
CA VAL A 19 -8.18 12.34 18.32
C VAL A 19 -7.46 11.28 17.50
N VAL A 20 -7.57 10.01 17.89
CA VAL A 20 -6.77 8.91 17.32
C VAL A 20 -7.21 8.57 15.89
N TYR A 21 -8.51 8.50 15.61
CA TYR A 21 -8.96 8.08 14.27
C TYR A 21 -8.54 9.05 13.16
N PRO A 22 -8.76 10.38 13.27
CA PRO A 22 -8.33 11.30 12.23
C PRO A 22 -6.82 11.26 11.99
N THR A 23 -6.02 11.14 13.05
CA THR A 23 -4.55 10.99 12.92
C THR A 23 -4.19 9.71 12.18
N ARG A 24 -4.76 8.56 12.55
CA ARG A 24 -4.47 7.28 11.85
C ARG A 24 -4.95 7.27 10.40
N ILE A 25 -6.07 7.92 10.10
CA ILE A 25 -6.56 8.08 8.73
C ILE A 25 -5.61 8.99 7.93
N ALA A 26 -5.11 10.07 8.53
CA ALA A 26 -4.14 10.95 7.90
C ALA A 26 -2.82 10.22 7.62
N ASP A 27 -2.33 9.41 8.56
CA ASP A 27 -1.15 8.55 8.39
C ASP A 27 -1.34 7.60 7.19
N LEU A 28 -2.46 6.87 7.14
CA LEU A 28 -2.78 5.97 6.04
C LEU A 28 -2.88 6.69 4.68
N ARG A 29 -3.44 7.91 4.66
CA ARG A 29 -3.52 8.72 3.45
C ARG A 29 -2.14 9.16 2.99
N ALA A 30 -1.30 9.66 3.89
CA ALA A 30 0.07 10.08 3.59
C ALA A 30 0.92 8.92 3.06
N GLU A 31 0.82 7.74 3.68
CA GLU A 31 1.49 6.52 3.20
C GLU A 31 0.97 6.04 1.84
N THR A 32 -0.30 6.28 1.53
CA THR A 32 -0.90 5.98 0.22
C THR A 32 -0.42 6.92 -0.86
N GLU A 33 -0.40 8.21 -0.56
CA GLU A 33 0.11 9.23 -1.47
C GLU A 33 1.59 9.02 -1.76
N MET A 34 2.40 8.70 -0.74
CA MET A 34 3.83 8.44 -0.91
C MET A 34 4.08 7.20 -1.77
N ALA A 35 3.36 6.09 -1.54
CA ALA A 35 3.46 4.89 -2.36
C ALA A 35 3.06 5.16 -3.83
N TYR A 36 2.01 5.95 -4.04
CA TYR A 36 1.57 6.35 -5.38
C TYR A 36 2.64 7.21 -6.09
N LYS A 37 3.17 8.24 -5.42
CA LYS A 37 4.24 9.09 -5.96
C LYS A 37 5.48 8.28 -6.33
N LEU A 38 5.88 7.33 -5.48
CA LEU A 38 7.02 6.45 -5.76
C LEU A 38 6.76 5.57 -6.99
N MET A 39 5.58 4.96 -7.08
CA MET A 39 5.22 4.11 -8.22
C MET A 39 5.15 4.93 -9.52
N ALA A 40 4.53 6.11 -9.49
CA ALA A 40 4.47 7.01 -10.63
C ALA A 40 5.87 7.46 -11.09
N GLY A 41 6.77 7.77 -10.14
CA GLY A 41 8.18 8.07 -10.42
C GLY A 41 8.90 6.90 -11.06
N PHE A 42 8.74 5.69 -10.51
CA PHE A 42 9.32 4.47 -11.07
C PHE A 42 8.85 4.23 -12.52
N VAL A 43 7.55 4.25 -12.77
CA VAL A 43 6.97 4.06 -14.11
C VAL A 43 7.49 5.11 -15.09
N THR A 44 7.55 6.38 -14.67
CA THR A 44 8.08 7.47 -15.50
C THR A 44 9.54 7.23 -15.90
N ILE A 45 10.39 6.84 -14.95
CA ILE A 45 11.80 6.53 -15.21
C ILE A 45 11.91 5.34 -16.18
N GLN A 46 11.12 4.28 -15.96
CA GLN A 46 11.12 3.11 -16.82
C GLN A 46 10.69 3.47 -18.25
N LEU A 47 9.61 4.23 -18.44
CA LEU A 47 9.16 4.65 -19.77
C LEU A 47 10.20 5.54 -20.48
N GLY A 48 10.84 6.46 -19.74
CA GLY A 48 11.93 7.28 -20.25
C GLY A 48 13.12 6.44 -20.71
N LEU A 49 13.56 5.47 -19.90
CA LEU A 49 14.63 4.56 -20.23
C LEU A 49 14.29 3.69 -21.45
N ALA A 50 13.08 3.14 -21.51
CA ALA A 50 12.61 2.34 -22.66
C ALA A 50 12.61 3.16 -23.96
N THR A 51 12.15 4.41 -23.89
CA THR A 51 12.14 5.34 -25.03
C THR A 51 13.56 5.66 -25.48
N TRP A 52 14.48 5.90 -24.55
CA TRP A 52 15.88 6.18 -24.85
C TRP A 52 16.58 4.98 -25.49
N LEU A 53 16.35 3.76 -24.97
CA LEU A 53 16.90 2.52 -25.51
C LEU A 53 16.37 2.18 -26.91
N ALA A 54 15.14 2.57 -27.22
CA ALA A 54 14.60 2.40 -28.57
C ALA A 54 15.38 3.22 -29.62
N GLY A 55 15.91 4.39 -29.25
CA GLY A 55 16.77 5.21 -30.11
C GLY A 55 18.27 4.88 -30.01
N ASN A 56 18.71 4.27 -28.91
CA ASN A 56 20.12 4.00 -28.60
C ASN A 56 20.30 2.55 -28.14
N PRO A 57 20.15 1.55 -29.04
CA PRO A 57 20.30 0.16 -28.65
C PRO A 57 21.74 -0.12 -28.19
N PRO A 58 21.93 -0.93 -27.13
CA PRO A 58 23.26 -1.25 -26.64
C PRO A 58 24.04 -2.06 -27.67
N ALA A 59 25.19 -1.55 -28.12
CA ALA A 59 26.03 -2.20 -29.12
C ALA A 59 26.73 -3.48 -28.62
N ALA A 60 26.86 -3.64 -27.30
CA ALA A 60 27.56 -4.77 -26.68
C ALA A 60 26.71 -5.44 -25.60
N ARG A 61 26.89 -6.75 -25.43
CA ARG A 61 26.22 -7.55 -24.38
C ARG A 61 26.51 -7.05 -22.97
N SER A 62 27.69 -6.48 -22.73
CA SER A 62 28.03 -5.85 -21.45
C SER A 62 27.13 -4.67 -21.12
N GLY A 63 26.76 -3.85 -22.12
CA GLY A 63 25.82 -2.75 -21.95
C GLY A 63 24.42 -3.21 -21.58
N ALA A 64 23.94 -4.29 -22.22
CA ALA A 64 22.67 -4.92 -21.87
C ALA A 64 22.61 -5.41 -20.42
N TRP A 65 23.67 -6.08 -19.96
CA TRP A 65 23.77 -6.51 -18.56
C TRP A 65 23.83 -5.34 -17.59
N GLY A 66 24.50 -4.24 -17.94
CA GLY A 66 24.50 -3.01 -17.14
C GLY A 66 23.09 -2.42 -16.97
N ILE A 67 22.33 -2.33 -18.05
CA ILE A 67 20.93 -1.86 -18.04
C ILE A 67 20.05 -2.81 -17.21
N PHE A 68 20.20 -4.12 -17.40
CA PHE A 68 19.48 -5.14 -16.62
C PHE A 68 19.73 -4.96 -15.11
N LEU A 69 20.99 -4.77 -14.72
CA LEU A 69 21.38 -4.60 -13.33
C LEU A 69 20.78 -3.32 -12.74
N LEU A 70 20.85 -2.18 -13.45
CA LEU A 70 20.27 -0.92 -13.00
C LEU A 70 18.76 -1.02 -12.79
N ASN A 71 18.04 -1.64 -13.74
CA ASN A 71 16.61 -1.87 -13.62
C ASN A 71 16.25 -2.79 -12.45
N SER A 72 17.02 -3.85 -12.26
CA SER A 72 16.83 -4.78 -11.14
C SER A 72 17.03 -4.07 -9.80
N LEU A 73 18.09 -3.27 -9.66
CA LEU A 73 18.37 -2.51 -8.44
C LEU A 73 17.26 -1.50 -8.14
N LEU A 74 16.80 -0.76 -9.16
CA LEU A 74 15.70 0.18 -9.00
C LEU A 74 14.40 -0.53 -8.58
N GLY A 75 14.09 -1.67 -9.21
CA GLY A 75 12.94 -2.49 -8.86
C GLY A 75 13.01 -3.02 -7.42
N VAL A 76 14.18 -3.49 -6.99
CA VAL A 76 14.41 -3.93 -5.60
C VAL A 76 14.22 -2.78 -4.62
N PHE A 77 14.75 -1.59 -4.92
CA PHE A 77 14.61 -0.41 -4.06
C PHE A 77 13.13 -0.01 -3.89
N VAL A 78 12.39 0.09 -4.99
CA VAL A 78 10.96 0.41 -4.98
C VAL A 78 10.17 -0.69 -4.26
N GLY A 79 10.48 -1.95 -4.53
CA GLY A 79 9.84 -3.09 -3.87
C GLY A 79 10.05 -3.09 -2.36
N ALA A 80 11.27 -2.87 -1.89
CA ALA A 80 11.60 -2.78 -0.47
C ALA A 80 10.86 -1.61 0.21
N PHE A 81 10.75 -0.47 -0.46
CA PHE A 81 10.03 0.68 0.06
C PHE A 81 8.52 0.41 0.18
N LEU A 82 7.91 -0.18 -0.85
CA LEU A 82 6.48 -0.56 -0.83
C LEU A 82 6.21 -1.63 0.22
N TRP A 83 7.13 -2.58 0.40
CA TRP A 83 7.04 -3.59 1.45
C TRP A 83 7.00 -2.95 2.84
N ARG A 84 7.92 -2.02 3.12
CA ARG A 84 7.96 -1.30 4.39
C ARG A 84 6.69 -0.49 4.65
N ASN A 85 6.16 0.19 3.63
CA ASN A 85 4.89 0.90 3.74
C ASN A 85 3.74 -0.06 4.03
N TYR A 86 3.72 -1.22 3.39
CA TYR A 86 2.69 -2.21 3.65
C TYR A 86 2.72 -2.73 5.09
N GLU A 87 3.90 -3.03 5.65
CA GLU A 87 4.00 -3.47 7.05
C GLU A 87 3.53 -2.39 8.01
N ARG A 88 3.86 -1.11 7.77
CA ARG A 88 3.30 0.01 8.57
C ARG A 88 1.77 0.10 8.50
N ARG A 89 1.19 -0.04 7.30
CA ARG A 89 -0.28 -0.09 7.17
C ARG A 89 -0.88 -1.26 7.93
N ARG A 90 -0.20 -2.41 7.98
CA ARG A 90 -0.65 -3.55 8.79
C ARG A 90 -0.65 -3.22 10.26
N GLU A 91 0.38 -2.56 10.77
CA GLU A 91 0.46 -2.12 12.17
C GLU A 91 -0.67 -1.14 12.51
N ILE A 92 -0.93 -0.16 11.64
CA ILE A 92 -2.02 0.82 11.84
C ILE A 92 -3.38 0.10 11.85
N VAL A 93 -3.64 -0.77 10.88
CA VAL A 93 -4.90 -1.54 10.80
C VAL A 93 -5.06 -2.45 12.01
N ALA A 94 -4.00 -3.14 12.44
CA ALA A 94 -4.03 -3.98 13.64
C ALA A 94 -4.34 -3.16 14.89
N THR A 95 -3.77 -1.96 15.01
CA THR A 95 -4.08 -1.04 16.12
C THR A 95 -5.56 -0.65 16.11
N ILE A 96 -6.11 -0.31 14.95
CA ILE A 96 -7.54 0.02 14.81
C ILE A 96 -8.41 -1.19 15.20
N HIS A 97 -8.05 -2.39 14.74
CA HIS A 97 -8.78 -3.62 15.10
C HIS A 97 -8.72 -3.90 16.60
N ASN A 98 -7.55 -3.74 17.25
CA ASN A 98 -7.43 -3.90 18.69
C ASN A 98 -8.31 -2.92 19.47
N VAL A 99 -8.40 -1.66 19.04
CA VAL A 99 -9.27 -0.65 19.65
C VAL A 99 -10.75 -1.00 19.44
N VAL A 100 -11.11 -1.40 18.22
CA VAL A 100 -12.47 -1.84 17.85
C VAL A 100 -12.90 -3.04 18.70
N ASP A 101 -12.02 -4.00 18.92
CA ASP A 101 -12.31 -5.21 19.67
C ASP A 101 -12.32 -4.95 21.19
N ALA A 102 -11.37 -4.16 21.72
CA ALA A 102 -11.31 -3.79 23.14
C ALA A 102 -12.53 -2.99 23.61
N TRP A 103 -13.16 -2.23 22.70
CA TRP A 103 -14.39 -1.48 22.98
C TRP A 103 -15.63 -2.15 22.40
N GLU A 104 -15.57 -3.41 21.96
CA GLU A 104 -16.73 -4.16 21.46
C GLU A 104 -17.52 -3.41 20.35
N LEU A 105 -16.85 -2.60 19.52
CA LEU A 105 -17.50 -1.79 18.48
C LEU A 105 -18.11 -2.63 17.35
N ARG A 106 -17.72 -3.91 17.25
CA ARG A 106 -18.30 -4.90 16.32
C ARG A 106 -19.61 -5.51 16.83
N THR A 107 -19.92 -5.38 18.12
CA THR A 107 -21.09 -6.02 18.73
C THR A 107 -22.36 -5.22 18.40
N PRO A 108 -23.33 -5.79 17.65
CA PRO A 108 -24.60 -5.13 17.39
C PRO A 108 -25.37 -4.88 18.69
N GLY A 109 -26.08 -3.76 18.79
CA GLY A 109 -26.88 -3.43 19.99
C GLY A 109 -26.06 -2.87 21.16
N ARG A 110 -24.72 -2.94 21.13
CA ARG A 110 -23.86 -2.43 22.21
C ARG A 110 -23.95 -0.91 22.35
N TYR A 111 -23.78 -0.22 21.23
CA TYR A 111 -23.79 1.26 21.15
C TYR A 111 -24.87 1.81 20.21
N LEU A 112 -25.33 1.02 19.24
CA LEU A 112 -26.38 1.38 18.30
C LEU A 112 -27.43 0.27 18.30
N PRO A 113 -28.75 0.60 18.33
CA PRO A 113 -29.81 -0.39 18.58
C PRO A 113 -29.80 -1.60 17.64
N ASP A 114 -29.56 -1.38 16.34
CA ASP A 114 -29.74 -2.42 15.31
C ASP A 114 -28.49 -2.67 14.45
N ARG A 115 -27.33 -2.11 14.83
CA ARG A 115 -26.10 -2.24 14.03
C ARG A 115 -24.84 -2.16 14.88
N ALA A 116 -23.76 -2.72 14.35
CA ALA A 116 -22.42 -2.46 14.87
C ALA A 116 -21.96 -1.03 14.49
N VAL A 117 -21.12 -0.42 15.32
CA VAL A 117 -20.46 0.85 14.98
C VAL A 117 -19.41 0.63 13.89
N TYR A 118 -18.73 -0.51 13.95
CA TYR A 118 -17.73 -0.91 12.96
C TYR A 118 -18.22 -2.12 12.16
N THR A 119 -18.20 -1.99 10.83
CA THR A 119 -18.37 -3.10 9.89
C THR A 119 -17.09 -3.24 9.08
N GLU A 120 -16.62 -4.47 8.90
CA GLU A 120 -15.34 -4.72 8.26
C GLU A 120 -15.44 -4.37 6.77
N ALA A 121 -14.68 -3.36 6.33
CA ALA A 121 -14.65 -2.97 4.92
C ALA A 121 -13.75 -3.94 4.13
N TYR A 122 -14.14 -4.25 2.88
CA TYR A 122 -13.37 -5.09 1.97
C TYR A 122 -11.91 -4.59 1.86
N ARG A 123 -10.97 -5.45 2.26
CA ARG A 123 -9.54 -5.15 2.21
C ARG A 123 -9.01 -5.34 0.80
N HIS A 124 -8.99 -4.29 -0.01
CA HIS A 124 -8.33 -4.33 -1.31
C HIS A 124 -6.80 -4.42 -1.11
N SER A 125 -6.24 -5.59 -1.45
CA SER A 125 -4.80 -5.86 -1.35
C SER A 125 -4.08 -5.35 -2.60
N TRP A 126 -3.47 -4.16 -2.51
CA TRP A 126 -2.65 -3.58 -3.57
C TRP A 126 -1.29 -4.28 -3.77
N ARG A 127 -0.92 -5.20 -2.87
CA ARG A 127 0.36 -5.95 -2.93
C ARG A 127 0.55 -6.66 -4.27
N GLY A 128 -0.48 -7.37 -4.73
CA GLY A 128 -0.43 -8.13 -5.98
C GLY A 128 -0.20 -7.22 -7.19
N LEU A 129 -0.89 -6.09 -7.25
CA LEU A 129 -0.74 -5.11 -8.33
C LEU A 129 0.67 -4.51 -8.36
N TYR A 130 1.22 -4.14 -7.19
CA TYR A 130 2.57 -3.55 -7.14
C TYR A 130 3.66 -4.51 -7.54
N LEU A 131 3.62 -5.75 -7.05
CA LEU A 131 4.55 -6.80 -7.45
C LEU A 131 4.46 -7.07 -8.96
N TRP A 132 3.24 -7.18 -9.48
CA TRP A 132 3.02 -7.39 -10.90
C TRP A 132 3.58 -6.24 -11.74
N LEU A 133 3.37 -4.98 -11.35
CA LEU A 133 3.90 -3.82 -12.07
C LEU A 133 5.43 -3.83 -12.09
N ILE A 134 6.08 -4.06 -10.95
CA ILE A 134 7.55 -4.10 -10.88
C ILE A 134 8.09 -5.21 -11.80
N VAL A 135 7.55 -6.42 -11.69
CA VAL A 135 7.97 -7.56 -12.50
C VAL A 135 7.71 -7.31 -13.99
N PHE A 136 6.53 -6.78 -14.33
CA PHE A 136 6.17 -6.45 -15.71
C PHE A 136 7.15 -5.46 -16.33
N PHE A 137 7.43 -4.33 -15.67
CA PHE A 137 8.36 -3.33 -16.18
C PHE A 137 9.79 -3.85 -16.28
N CYS A 138 10.27 -4.59 -15.28
CA CYS A 138 11.58 -5.23 -15.35
C CYS A 138 11.66 -6.22 -16.53
N LEU A 139 10.68 -7.11 -16.70
CA LEU A 139 10.70 -8.10 -17.78
C LEU A 139 10.56 -7.46 -19.16
N MET A 140 9.63 -6.52 -19.32
CA MET A 140 9.34 -5.85 -20.59
C MET A 140 10.57 -5.14 -21.16
N GLN A 141 11.45 -4.59 -20.32
CA GLN A 141 12.67 -3.93 -20.77
C GLN A 141 13.81 -4.88 -21.09
N THR A 142 13.85 -6.03 -20.43
CA THR A 142 14.95 -7.00 -20.60
C THR A 142 14.80 -7.84 -21.87
N VAL A 143 13.58 -8.27 -22.20
CA VAL A 143 13.34 -9.13 -23.38
C VAL A 143 13.78 -8.48 -24.71
N PRO A 144 13.46 -7.21 -25.01
CA PRO A 144 13.87 -6.57 -26.26
C PRO A 144 15.39 -6.37 -26.33
N VAL A 145 16.01 -5.99 -25.20
CA VAL A 145 17.45 -5.74 -25.12
C VAL A 145 18.26 -7.00 -25.45
N PHE A 146 17.83 -8.17 -24.95
CA PHE A 146 18.51 -9.44 -25.25
C PHE A 146 18.15 -10.04 -26.62
N ARG A 147 17.03 -9.64 -27.25
CA ARG A 147 16.68 -10.07 -28.61
C ARG A 147 17.47 -9.36 -29.71
N LEU A 148 18.07 -8.21 -29.41
CA LEU A 148 18.84 -7.38 -30.35
C LEU A 148 20.35 -7.72 -30.38
N LEU A 149 20.80 -8.69 -29.57
CA LEU A 149 22.21 -9.09 -29.33
C LEU A 149 22.48 -10.57 -29.65
#